data_AF-C0BPG5-F1
#
_entry.id   AF-C0BPG5-F1
#
_cell.length_a   1.000
_cell.length_b   1.000
_cell.length_c   1.000
_cell.angle_alpha   90.00
_cell.angle_beta   90.00
_cell.angle_gamma   90.00
#
_symmetry.space_group_name_H-M   'P 1'
#
loop_
_entity.id
_entity.type
_entity.pdbx_description
1 polymer ?
#
loop_
_entity_poly.entity_id
_entity_poly.type
_entity_poly.pdbx_seq_one_letter_code
_entity_poly.pdbx_strand_id
1 'polypeptide(L)'
;MANQGAFGVQKAVLDANGNVLNAGKNTLMELGFLVTHSWKKEVYENVNMISRLNLYTDYLNSFGNIDIDWELNFNLKVNQYISAQIGTHLIYDDDIKFDVEKAADGSILSPGVTKTQFKQLLGVGVVYEF
;
A
#
# COMPACT_ATOMS: atom_id res chain seq x y z
N MET A 1 9.42 -18.65 -6.08
CA MET A 1 8.63 -17.44 -5.77
C MET A 1 7.27 -17.48 -6.46
N ALA A 2 7.18 -17.55 -7.80
CA ALA A 2 5.90 -17.64 -8.51
C ALA A 2 5.05 -18.88 -8.18
N ASN A 3 5.66 -20.06 -8.04
CA ASN A 3 4.95 -21.29 -7.66
C ASN A 3 4.25 -21.22 -6.29
N GLN A 4 4.61 -20.25 -5.44
CA GLN A 4 3.99 -20.02 -4.14
C GLN A 4 2.85 -18.99 -4.20
N GLY A 5 2.58 -18.39 -5.37
CA GLY A 5 1.64 -17.28 -5.53
C GLY A 5 2.13 -15.97 -4.91
N ALA A 6 3.45 -15.83 -4.73
CA ALA A 6 4.02 -14.60 -4.21
C ALA A 6 3.74 -13.43 -5.16
N PHE A 7 3.47 -12.24 -4.61
CA PHE A 7 3.15 -11.03 -5.39
C PHE A 7 1.86 -11.16 -6.22
N GLY A 8 0.87 -11.91 -5.72
CA GLY A 8 -0.47 -12.00 -6.33
C GLY A 8 -0.57 -12.91 -7.57
N VAL A 9 0.53 -13.51 -8.03
CA VAL A 9 0.50 -14.37 -9.23
C VAL A 9 -0.22 -15.70 -8.98
N GLN A 10 -0.72 -16.32 -10.06
CA GLN A 10 -1.36 -17.63 -10.00
C GLN A 10 -0.38 -18.70 -9.46
N LYS A 11 -0.71 -19.33 -8.33
CA LYS A 11 0.08 -20.39 -7.68
C LYS A 11 0.19 -21.63 -8.56
N ALA A 12 1.29 -22.37 -8.41
CA ALA A 12 1.46 -23.68 -9.05
C ALA A 12 0.43 -24.70 -8.53
N VAL A 13 -0.04 -25.57 -9.42
CA VAL A 13 -0.86 -26.73 -9.06
C VAL A 13 0.07 -27.92 -8.81
N LEU A 14 -0.06 -28.54 -7.63
CA LEU A 14 0.75 -29.68 -7.20
C LEU A 14 -0.08 -30.98 -7.23
N ASP A 15 0.57 -32.12 -7.48
CA ASP A 15 -0.03 -33.44 -7.29
C ASP A 15 0.01 -33.88 -5.81
N ALA A 16 -0.59 -35.04 -5.51
CA ALA A 16 -0.61 -35.61 -4.16
C ALA A 16 0.80 -36.00 -3.61
N ASN A 17 1.80 -36.07 -4.48
CA ASN A 17 3.19 -36.41 -4.16
C ASN A 17 4.11 -35.16 -4.10
N GLY A 18 3.56 -33.96 -4.28
CA GLY A 18 4.30 -32.70 -4.24
C GLY A 18 4.99 -32.30 -5.55
N ASN A 19 4.76 -32.99 -6.66
CA ASN A 19 5.29 -32.61 -7.97
C ASN A 19 4.45 -31.50 -8.61
N VAL A 20 5.10 -30.60 -9.35
CA VAL A 20 4.45 -29.48 -10.04
C VAL A 20 3.75 -29.98 -11.31
N LEU A 21 2.41 -29.99 -11.31
CA LEU A 21 1.59 -30.31 -12.48
C LEU A 21 1.46 -29.12 -13.43
N ASN A 22 1.24 -27.93 -12.88
CA ASN A 22 1.26 -26.67 -13.61
C ASN A 22 2.12 -25.67 -12.86
N ALA A 23 3.14 -25.13 -13.52
CA ALA A 23 3.96 -24.08 -12.96
C ALA A 23 3.12 -22.83 -12.66
N GLY A 24 3.47 -22.11 -11.59
CA GLY A 24 2.87 -20.83 -11.28
C GLY A 24 3.20 -19.82 -12.37
N LYS A 25 2.28 -18.89 -12.64
CA LYS A 25 2.51 -17.84 -13.63
C LYS A 25 3.51 -16.83 -13.07
N ASN A 26 4.40 -16.34 -13.92
CA ASN A 26 5.31 -15.23 -13.57
C ASN A 26 4.73 -13.86 -13.91
N THR A 27 3.50 -13.82 -14.41
CA THR A 27 2.84 -12.61 -14.88
C THR A 27 1.49 -12.49 -14.18
N LEU A 28 1.26 -11.32 -13.59
CA LEU A 28 -0.03 -10.88 -13.07
C LEU A 28 -0.54 -9.79 -14.03
N MET A 29 -1.77 -9.96 -14.50
CA MET A 29 -2.47 -8.96 -15.31
C MET A 29 -3.73 -8.59 -14.55
N GLU A 30 -3.85 -7.32 -14.18
CA GLU A 30 -4.99 -6.76 -13.47
C GLU A 30 -5.57 -5.63 -14.32
N LEU A 31 -6.89 -5.58 -14.40
CA LEU A 31 -7.61 -4.51 -15.05
C LEU A 31 -8.56 -3.95 -14.00
N GLY A 32 -8.44 -2.67 -13.70
CA GLY A 32 -9.18 -2.08 -12.61
C GLY A 32 -9.46 -0.61 -12.84
N PHE A 33 -10.13 -0.01 -11.85
CA PHE A 33 -10.38 1.43 -11.81
C PHE A 33 -9.48 2.06 -10.77
N LEU A 34 -8.81 3.15 -11.14
CA LEU A 34 -8.03 3.98 -10.24
C LEU A 34 -8.65 5.37 -10.20
N VAL A 35 -9.02 5.82 -9.01
CA VAL A 35 -9.46 7.19 -8.75
C VAL A 35 -8.40 7.89 -7.90
N THR A 36 -7.80 8.93 -8.47
CA THR A 36 -6.84 9.78 -7.75
C THR A 36 -7.45 11.15 -7.51
N HIS A 37 -7.49 11.56 -6.24
CA HIS A 37 -7.86 12.89 -5.82
C HIS A 37 -6.67 13.57 -5.15
N SER A 38 -6.25 14.71 -5.70
CA SER A 38 -5.16 15.52 -5.14
C SER A 38 -5.68 16.91 -4.84
N TRP A 39 -5.50 17.34 -3.59
CA TRP A 39 -5.92 18.66 -3.13
C TRP A 39 -4.78 19.37 -2.40
N LYS A 40 -4.49 20.59 -2.82
CA LYS A 40 -3.54 21.48 -2.17
C LYS A 40 -4.27 22.73 -1.70
N LYS A 41 -4.05 23.09 -0.44
CA LYS A 41 -4.64 24.27 0.16
C LYS A 41 -3.70 24.88 1.19
N GLU A 42 -3.56 26.20 1.14
CA GLU A 42 -3.03 26.95 2.27
C GLU A 42 -4.10 26.99 3.36
N VAL A 43 -3.85 26.29 4.46
CA VAL A 43 -4.83 26.15 5.56
C VAL A 43 -4.65 27.25 6.60
N TYR A 44 -3.45 27.80 6.69
CA TYR A 44 -3.07 28.92 7.53
C TYR A 44 -1.86 29.63 6.92
N GLU A 45 -1.58 30.86 7.33
CA GLU A 45 -0.39 31.57 6.88
C GLU A 45 0.86 30.73 7.16
N ASN A 46 1.70 30.55 6.13
CA ASN A 46 2.90 29.71 6.17
C ASN A 46 2.66 28.20 6.40
N VAL A 47 1.41 27.72 6.29
CA VAL A 47 1.05 26.30 6.42
C VAL A 47 0.30 25.82 5.19
N ASN A 48 1.00 25.02 4.37
CA ASN A 48 0.46 24.40 3.17
C ASN A 48 0.11 22.94 3.41
N MET A 49 -1.14 22.58 3.17
CA MET A 49 -1.63 21.20 3.21
C MET A 49 -1.68 20.63 1.79
N ILE A 50 -1.21 19.39 1.64
CA ILE A 50 -1.32 18.58 0.42
C ILE A 50 -1.93 17.24 0.82
N SER A 51 -3.12 16.93 0.31
CA SER A 51 -3.81 15.65 0.48
C SER A 51 -3.85 14.93 -0.86
N ARG A 52 -3.46 13.66 -0.89
CA ARG A 52 -3.53 12.79 -2.06
C ARG A 52 -4.20 11.48 -1.64
N LEU A 53 -5.36 11.22 -2.21
CA LEU A 53 -6.12 9.98 -2.01
C LEU A 53 -6.13 9.21 -3.33
N ASN A 54 -5.69 7.96 -3.28
CA ASN A 54 -5.78 6.98 -4.35
C ASN A 54 -6.72 5.86 -3.88
N LEU A 55 -7.72 5.56 -4.72
CA LEU A 55 -8.65 4.46 -4.51
C LEU A 55 -8.56 3.54 -5.71
N TYR A 56 -8.22 2.27 -5.50
CA TYR A 56 -8.08 1.28 -6.56
C TYR A 56 -9.05 0.11 -6.35
N THR A 57 -9.56 -0.46 -7.43
CA THR A 57 -10.36 -1.70 -7.39
C THR A 57 -10.07 -2.54 -8.63
N ASP A 58 -9.77 -3.82 -8.46
CA ASP A 58 -9.59 -4.76 -9.57
C ASP A 58 -10.94 -5.21 -10.11
N TYR A 59 -11.21 -4.95 -11.38
CA TYR A 59 -12.45 -5.33 -12.06
C TYR A 59 -12.53 -6.83 -12.36
N LEU A 60 -11.39 -7.48 -12.60
CA LEU A 60 -11.36 -8.88 -13.06
C LEU A 60 -11.48 -9.87 -11.90
N ASN A 61 -10.83 -9.59 -10.77
CA ASN A 61 -10.69 -10.55 -9.69
C ASN A 61 -11.51 -10.21 -8.44
N SER A 62 -11.70 -8.93 -8.12
CA SER A 62 -12.28 -8.50 -6.83
C SER A 62 -13.08 -7.19 -6.93
N PHE A 63 -13.96 -7.08 -7.93
CA PHE A 63 -14.73 -5.85 -8.16
C PHE A 63 -15.57 -5.45 -6.94
N GLY A 64 -15.34 -4.24 -6.43
CA GLY A 64 -15.99 -3.70 -5.23
C GLY A 64 -15.14 -3.78 -3.96
N ASN A 65 -14.04 -4.54 -3.98
CA ASN A 65 -12.96 -4.36 -3.01
C ASN A 65 -12.19 -3.09 -3.38
N ILE A 66 -12.02 -2.16 -2.42
CA ILE A 66 -11.35 -0.88 -2.66
C ILE A 66 -10.09 -0.80 -1.80
N ASP A 67 -8.96 -0.75 -2.48
CA ASP A 67 -7.68 -0.44 -1.87
C ASP A 67 -7.55 1.07 -1.69
N ILE A 68 -7.09 1.48 -0.52
CA ILE A 68 -7.00 2.88 -0.10
C ILE A 68 -5.53 3.20 0.14
N ASP A 69 -5.03 4.20 -0.58
CA ASP A 69 -3.74 4.82 -0.32
C ASP A 69 -3.95 6.32 -0.14
N TRP A 70 -3.73 6.80 1.08
CA TRP A 70 -3.98 8.18 1.46
C TRP A 70 -2.74 8.82 2.10
N GLU A 71 -2.23 9.85 1.44
CA GLU A 71 -1.17 10.71 1.94
C GLU A 71 -1.71 12.08 2.32
N LEU A 72 -1.31 12.57 3.49
CA LEU A 72 -1.59 13.92 3.97
C LEU A 72 -0.31 14.55 4.48
N ASN A 73 0.10 15.64 3.84
CA ASN A 73 1.35 16.33 4.11
C ASN A 73 1.10 17.81 4.43
N PHE A 74 1.71 18.29 5.50
CA PHE A 74 1.74 19.68 5.89
C PHE A 74 3.16 20.21 5.75
N ASN A 75 3.32 21.32 5.03
CA ASN A 75 4.56 22.06 4.92
C ASN A 75 4.41 23.36 5.70
N LEU A 76 5.26 23.54 6.70
CA LEU A 76 5.26 24.67 7.61
C LEU A 76 6.53 25.49 7.39
N LYS A 77 6.37 26.78 7.06
CA LYS A 77 7.47 27.74 7.12
C LYS A 77 7.43 28.41 8.49
N VAL A 78 8.25 27.94 9.42
CA VAL A 78 8.26 28.47 10.80
C VAL A 78 8.83 29.89 10.81
N ASN A 79 9.94 30.10 10.09
CA ASN A 79 10.50 31.43 9.82
C ASN A 79 11.36 31.38 8.55
N GLN A 80 12.06 32.47 8.23
CA GLN A 80 12.95 32.55 7.07
C GLN A 80 14.10 31.53 7.07
N TYR A 81 14.45 30.98 8.24
CA TYR A 81 15.55 30.03 8.41
C TYR A 81 15.10 28.61 8.75
N ILE A 82 13.84 28.40 9.14
CA ILE A 82 13.35 27.13 9.66
C ILE A 82 12.09 26.72 8.93
N SER A 83 12.11 25.50 8.40
CA SER A 83 10.94 24.83 7.83
C SER A 83 10.71 23.49 8.52
N ALA A 84 9.47 23.06 8.54
CA ALA A 84 9.08 21.75 9.02
C ALA A 84 8.09 21.10 8.06
N GLN A 85 8.10 19.78 7.99
CA GLN A 85 7.18 18.99 7.22
C GLN A 85 6.60 17.89 8.11
N ILE A 86 5.28 17.77 8.13
CA ILE A 86 4.56 16.73 8.83
C ILE A 86 3.81 15.92 7.80
N GLY A 87 4.17 14.66 7.62
CA GLY A 87 3.53 13.74 6.68
C GLY A 87 2.84 12.59 7.41
N THR A 88 1.69 12.17 6.91
CA THR A 88 1.04 10.93 7.29
C THR A 88 0.68 10.14 6.05
N HIS A 89 0.79 8.82 6.13
CA HIS A 89 0.49 7.90 5.04
C HIS A 89 -0.30 6.72 5.60
N LEU A 90 -1.49 6.51 5.04
CA LEU A 90 -2.38 5.42 5.38
C LEU A 90 -2.54 4.52 4.17
N ILE A 91 -2.31 3.22 4.34
CA ILE A 91 -2.55 2.21 3.32
C ILE A 91 -3.49 1.14 3.90
N TYR A 92 -4.51 0.80 3.14
CA TYR A 92 -5.41 -0.31 3.40
C TYR A 92 -5.63 -1.11 2.12
N ASP A 93 -5.48 -2.42 2.22
CA ASP A 93 -5.63 -3.39 1.15
C ASP A 93 -6.23 -4.65 1.80
N ASP A 94 -7.34 -5.16 1.25
CA ASP A 94 -8.02 -6.31 1.83
C ASP A 94 -7.39 -7.65 1.42
N ASP A 95 -6.61 -7.69 0.35
CA ASP A 95 -5.98 -8.92 -0.14
C ASP A 95 -4.61 -9.18 0.52
N ILE A 96 -3.99 -8.16 1.11
CA ILE A 96 -2.77 -8.30 1.93
C ILE A 96 -3.11 -8.81 3.35
N LYS A 97 -2.92 -10.12 3.56
CA LYS A 97 -3.07 -10.77 4.86
C LYS A 97 -1.76 -10.79 5.66
N PHE A 98 -1.83 -10.38 6.93
CA PHE A 98 -0.76 -10.46 7.92
C PHE A 98 -0.94 -11.66 8.84
N ASP A 99 0.14 -12.10 9.49
CA ASP A 99 0.13 -13.19 10.48
C ASP A 99 -0.39 -14.53 9.92
N VAL A 100 -0.02 -14.86 8.68
CA VAL A 100 -0.34 -16.16 8.06
C VAL A 100 0.45 -17.26 8.75
N GLU A 101 -0.24 -18.13 9.47
CA GLU A 101 0.38 -19.30 10.10
C GLU A 101 0.34 -20.50 9.16
N LYS A 102 1.49 -21.13 8.96
CA LYS A 102 1.65 -22.34 8.14
C LYS A 102 2.10 -23.51 9.00
N ALA A 103 1.50 -24.67 8.78
CA ALA A 103 1.98 -25.92 9.34
C ALA A 103 3.31 -26.36 8.69
N ALA A 104 3.98 -27.33 9.31
CA ALA A 104 5.26 -27.87 8.82
C ALA A 104 5.15 -28.52 7.42
N ASP A 105 3.95 -28.91 6.99
CA ASP A 105 3.64 -29.45 5.67
C ASP A 105 3.31 -28.37 4.63
N GLY A 106 3.32 -27.09 5.03
CA GLY A 106 2.99 -25.95 4.17
C GLY A 106 1.50 -25.66 4.03
N SER A 107 0.61 -26.39 4.72
CA SER A 107 -0.82 -26.06 4.80
C SER A 107 -1.05 -24.80 5.65
N ILE A 108 -2.06 -24.00 5.28
CA ILE A 108 -2.39 -22.75 5.98
C ILE A 108 -3.23 -23.11 7.21
N LEU A 109 -2.72 -22.85 8.41
CA LEU A 109 -3.41 -23.07 9.69
C LEU A 109 -4.31 -21.88 10.04
N SER A 110 -3.85 -20.67 9.74
CA SER A 110 -4.60 -19.43 9.89
C SER A 110 -4.42 -18.56 8.65
N PRO A 111 -5.52 -18.11 8.00
CA PRO A 111 -5.46 -17.34 6.76
C PRO A 111 -4.89 -15.93 6.94
N GLY A 112 -4.56 -15.52 8.17
CA GLY A 112 -4.11 -14.18 8.49
C GLY A 112 -5.26 -13.15 8.51
N VAL A 113 -4.94 -11.91 8.89
CA VAL A 113 -5.89 -10.80 8.97
C VAL A 113 -5.38 -9.58 8.20
N THR A 114 -6.31 -8.81 7.63
CA THR A 114 -5.99 -7.52 7.02
C THR A 114 -5.77 -6.49 8.10
N LYS A 115 -4.81 -5.59 7.89
CA LYS A 115 -4.46 -4.55 8.86
C LYS A 115 -4.24 -3.23 8.12
N THR A 116 -4.84 -2.16 8.64
CA THR A 116 -4.53 -0.80 8.19
C THR A 116 -3.11 -0.44 8.60
N GLN A 117 -2.31 -0.01 7.64
CA GLN A 117 -0.95 0.45 7.87
C GLN A 117 -0.94 1.97 7.95
N PHE A 118 -0.38 2.51 9.03
CA PHE A 118 -0.26 3.94 9.25
C PHE A 118 1.20 4.31 9.50
N LYS A 119 1.68 5.32 8.77
CA LYS A 119 3.03 5.87 8.89
C LYS A 119 2.95 7.37 9.14
N GLN A 120 3.80 7.87 10.03
CA GLN A 120 3.99 9.29 10.28
C GLN A 120 5.44 9.68 9.97
N LEU A 121 5.62 10.88 9.44
CA LEU A 121 6.91 11.51 9.15
C LEU A 121 6.91 12.91 9.77
N LEU A 122 8.00 13.26 10.45
CA LEU A 122 8.31 14.62 10.86
C LEU A 122 9.70 14.97 10.34
N GLY A 123 9.78 15.96 9.46
CA GLY A 123 11.03 16.57 9.01
C GLY A 123 11.15 17.99 9.56
N VAL A 124 12.32 18.36 10.05
CA VAL A 124 12.64 19.74 10.43
C VAL A 124 13.95 20.10 9.75
N GLY A 125 13.97 21.23 9.03
CA GLY A 125 15.10 21.68 8.23
C GLY A 125 15.45 23.13 8.54
N VAL A 126 16.74 23.43 8.40
CA VAL A 126 17.24 24.81 8.39
C VAL A 126 17.50 25.20 6.94
N VAL A 127 16.99 26.36 6.54
CA VAL A 127 17.15 26.94 5.20
C VAL A 127 17.94 28.24 5.36
N TYR A 128 18.90 28.48 4.48
CA TYR A 128 19.65 29.74 4.43
C TYR A 128 19.64 30.24 2.99
N GLU A 129 18.91 31.32 2.74
CA GLU A 129 18.88 32.01 1.44
C GLU A 129 19.76 33.26 1.51
N PHE A 130 20.62 33.44 0.50
CA PHE A 130 21.56 34.55 0.31
C PHE A 130 21.03 35.61 -0.65
#